data_AF-A0AAT9LEN2-F1
#
_entry.id   AF-A0AAT9LEN2-F1
#
_cell.length_a   1.000
_cell.length_b   1.000
_cell.length_c   1.000
_cell.angle_alpha   90.00
_cell.angle_beta   90.00
_cell.angle_gamma   90.00
#
_symmetry.space_group_name_H-M   'P 1'
#
loop_
_entity.id
_entity.type
_entity.pdbx_description
1 polymer ?
#
loop_
_entity_poly.entity_id
_entity_poly.type
_entity_poly.pdbx_seq_one_letter_code
_entity_poly.pdbx_strand_id
1 'polypeptide(L)' 'MLRISNLSISFQGNPVLRNINATLSAGSRTGIVGPNGCGKTTLLKAIVGSAGRDVHLREASYPDSHRKD' A
#
# COMPACT_ATOMS: atom_id res chain seq x y z
N MET A 1 -13.22 2.58 4.80
CA MET A 1 -12.74 2.34 3.42
C MET A 1 -11.25 2.67 3.41
N LEU A 2 -10.40 1.78 2.90
CA LEU A 2 -8.96 2.01 2.77
C LEU A 2 -8.65 2.28 1.29
N ARG A 3 -7.92 3.36 1.01
CA ARG A 3 -7.47 3.70 -0.34
C ARG A 3 -5.95 3.73 -0.36
N ILE A 4 -5.38 3.08 -1.37
CA ILE A 4 -3.95 3.09 -1.69
C ILE A 4 -3.82 3.75 -3.04
N SER A 5 -2.97 4.76 -3.16
CA SER A 5 -2.77 5.50 -4.40
C SER A 5 -1.29 5.68 -4.65
N ASN A 6 -0.84 5.35 -5.86
CA ASN A 6 0.54 5.50 -6.34
C ASN A 6 1.64 4.91 -5.44
N LEU A 7 1.30 3.93 -4.59
CA LEU A 7 2.24 3.35 -3.63
C LEU A 7 3.38 2.66 -4.39
N SER A 8 4.58 3.14 -4.14
CA SER A 8 5.81 2.56 -4.66
C SER A 8 6.78 2.37 -3.50
N ILE A 9 7.46 1.23 -3.48
CA ILE A 9 8.42 0.87 -2.42
C ILE A 9 9.67 0.32 -3.08
N SER A 10 10.81 0.84 -2.66
CA SER A 10 12.12 0.33 -3.05
C SER A 10 12.95 0.02 -1.79
N PHE A 11 13.78 -1.01 -1.85
CA PHE A 11 14.79 -1.28 -0.82
C PHE A 11 16.16 -1.11 -1.45
N GLN A 12 16.99 -0.23 -0.87
CA GLN A 12 18.35 0.05 -1.38
C GLN A 12 18.35 0.36 -2.89
N GLY A 13 17.38 1.15 -3.35
CA GLY A 13 17.23 1.49 -4.77
C GLY A 13 16.57 0.42 -5.65
N ASN A 14 16.33 -0.80 -5.14
CA ASN A 14 15.65 -1.85 -5.89
C ASN A 14 14.14 -1.77 -5.71
N PRO A 15 13.36 -1.49 -6.78
CA PRO A 15 11.91 -1.36 -6.68
C PRO A 15 11.23 -2.72 -6.45
N VAL A 16 10.45 -2.80 -5.36
CA VAL A 16 9.66 -3.98 -4.98
C VAL A 16 8.19 -3.80 -5.33
N LEU A 17 7.62 -2.63 -5.05
CA LEU A 17 6.26 -2.27 -5.45
C LEU A 17 6.31 -1.05 -6.36
N ARG A 18 5.50 -1.05 -7.40
CA ARG A 18 5.43 0.03 -8.39
C ARG A 18 3.98 0.41 -8.63
N ASN A 19 3.65 1.67 -8.37
CA ASN A 19 2.36 2.26 -8.73
C ASN A 19 1.15 1.43 -8.28
N ILE A 20 1.18 0.93 -7.05
CA ILE A 20 0.07 0.14 -6.50
C ILE A 20 -1.09 1.09 -6.19
N ASN A 21 -2.23 0.80 -6.81
CA ASN A 21 -3.49 1.51 -6.61
C ASN A 21 -4.56 0.48 -6.22
N ALA A 22 -5.22 0.69 -5.10
CA ALA A 22 -6.23 -0.23 -4.60
C ALA A 22 -7.25 0.49 -3.72
N THR A 23 -8.46 -0.05 -3.67
CA THR A 23 -9.53 0.41 -2.79
C THR A 23 -10.13 -0.80 -2.11
N LEU A 24 -10.14 -0.80 -0.78
CA LEU A 24 -10.69 -1.87 0.04
C LEU A 24 -11.89 -1.36 0.84
N SER A 25 -13.01 -2.04 0.69
CA SER A 25 -14.26 -1.73 1.37
C SER A 25 -14.25 -2.21 2.81
N ALA A 26 -14.85 -1.42 3.71
CA ALA A 26 -15.04 -1.84 5.10
C ALA A 26 -15.94 -3.08 5.15
N GLY A 27 -15.67 -4.00 6.07
CA GLY A 27 -16.43 -5.24 6.24
C GLY A 27 -16.17 -6.32 5.19
N SER A 28 -15.33 -6.05 4.17
CA SER A 28 -14.92 -7.05 3.18
C SER A 28 -13.72 -7.87 3.63
N ARG A 29 -13.61 -9.12 3.13
CA ARG A 29 -12.39 -9.94 3.22
C ARG A 29 -11.68 -9.90 1.88
N THR A 30 -10.49 -9.32 1.84
CA THR A 30 -9.67 -9.20 0.61
C THR A 30 -8.42 -10.07 0.73
N GLY A 31 -8.16 -10.91 -0.27
CA GLY A 31 -6.94 -11.69 -0.40
C GLY A 31 -5.95 -11.05 -1.38
N ILE A 32 -4.65 -11.16 -1.11
CA ILE A 32 -3.58 -10.74 -2.03
C ILE A 32 -2.85 -12.00 -2.51
N VAL A 33 -2.85 -12.25 -3.82
CA VAL A 33 -2.24 -13.43 -4.45
C VAL A 33 -1.16 -13.05 -5.44
N GLY A 34 -0.23 -13.96 -5.71
CA GLY A 34 0.85 -13.77 -6.68
C GLY A 34 2.11 -14.58 -6.33
N PRO A 35 3.11 -14.62 -7.22
CA PRO A 35 4.34 -15.41 -7.04
C PRO A 35 5.13 -15.05 -5.78
N ASN A 36 6.00 -15.94 -5.33
CA ASN A 36 6.94 -15.63 -4.25
C ASN A 36 7.89 -14.50 -4.69
N GLY A 37 8.17 -13.57 -3.77
CA GLY A 37 9.02 -12.41 -4.06
C GLY A 37 8.31 -11.21 -4.71
N CYS A 38 7.05 -11.30 -5.14
CA CYS A 38 6.36 -10.17 -5.81
C CYS A 38 5.97 -8.99 -4.90
N GLY A 39 6.34 -9.02 -3.61
CA GLY A 39 6.11 -7.89 -2.70
C GLY A 39 4.81 -7.93 -1.88
N LYS A 40 4.08 -9.06 -1.82
CA LYS A 40 2.83 -9.17 -1.02
C LYS A 40 3.02 -8.79 0.46
N THR A 41 4.01 -9.38 1.12
CA THR A 41 4.35 -9.07 2.51
C THR A 41 4.77 -7.61 2.67
N THR A 42 5.48 -7.06 1.68
CA THR A 42 5.87 -5.65 1.65
C THR A 42 4.65 -4.74 1.55
N LEU A 43 3.67 -5.08 0.72
CA LEU A 43 2.41 -4.34 0.58
C LEU A 43 1.60 -4.38 1.88
N LEU A 44 1.48 -5.55 2.52
CA LEU A 44 0.81 -5.67 3.82
C LEU A 44 1.52 -4.86 4.91
N LYS A 45 2.85 -4.92 4.97
CA LYS A 45 3.64 -4.11 5.92
C LYS A 45 3.43 -2.61 5.72
N ALA A 46 3.36 -2.16 4.47
CA ALA A 46 3.06 -0.77 4.14
C ALA A 46 1.66 -0.34 4.59
N ILE A 47 0.65 -1.17 4.33
CA ILE A 47 -0.75 -0.90 4.72
C ILE A 47 -0.89 -0.75 6.24
N VAL A 48 -0.21 -1.58 7.03
CA VAL A 48 -0.28 -1.54 8.50
C VAL A 48 0.71 -0.55 9.14
N GLY A 49 1.46 0.21 8.35
CA GLY A 49 2.44 1.18 8.87
C GLY A 49 3.70 0.57 9.50
N SER A 50 4.06 -0.67 9.15
CA SER A 50 5.24 -1.40 9.67
C SER A 50 6.39 -1.53 8.65
N ALA A 51 6.28 -0.81 7.53
CA ALA A 51 7.38 -0.64 6.60
C ALA A 51 8.54 0.11 7.30
N GLY A 52 9.71 -0.52 7.41
CA GLY A 52 10.88 0.08 8.08
C GLY A 52 11.36 1.38 7.41
N ARG A 53 12.32 2.07 8.04
CA ARG A 53 12.83 3.39 7.63
C ARG A 53 13.40 3.46 6.20
N ASP A 54 13.72 2.32 5.60
CA ASP A 54 14.25 2.24 4.22
C ASP A 54 13.16 2.36 3.14
N VAL A 55 11.89 2.52 3.53
CA VAL A 55 10.79 2.63 2.58
C VAL A 55 10.56 4.08 2.19
N HIS A 56 10.96 4.41 0.97
CA HIS A 56 10.63 5.70 0.37
C HIS A 56 9.19 5.66 -0.16
N LEU A 57 8.24 6.11 0.66
CA LEU A 57 6.84 6.25 0.27
C LEU A 57 6.68 7.50 -0.61
N ARG A 58 6.31 7.30 -1.88
CA ARG A 58 5.75 8.38 -2.69
C ARG A 58 4.24 8.38 -2.48
N GLU A 59 3.80 9.29 -1.60
CA GLU A 59 2.42 9.64 -1.26
C GLU A 59 1.48 8.47 -0.87
N ALA A 60 1.12 8.40 0.41
CA ALA A 60 -0.04 7.66 0.87
C ALA A 60 -1.02 8.67 1.47
N SER A 61 -2.12 8.95 0.76
CA SER A 61 -3.19 9.82 1.26
C SER A 61 -4.13 9.00 2.16
N TYR A 62 -4.29 9.40 3.41
CA TYR A 62 -5.42 8.94 4.23
C TYR A 62 -6.73 9.45 3.61
N PRO A 63 -7.83 8.68 3.65
CA PRO A 63 -9.11 9.18 3.15
C PRO A 63 -9.54 10.39 3.98
N ASP A 64 -9.87 11.49 3.29
CA ASP A 64 -10.56 12.64 3.85
C ASP A 64 -11.81 12.18 4.60
N SER A 65 -11.76 12.26 5.93
CA SER A 65 -12.98 12.35 6.74
C SER A 65 -13.51 13.76 6.60
N HIS A 66 -14.62 13.91 5.86
CA HIS A 66 -15.40 15.13 5.58
C HIS A 66 -15.09 15.85 4.26
N ARG A 67 -15.78 15.42 3.20
CA ARG A 67 -16.35 16.38 2.24
C ARG A 67 -17.86 16.14 2.23
N LYS A 68 -18.58 16.97 2.98
CA LYS A 68 -20.03 17.14 2.86
C LYS A 68 -20.24 18.12 1.71
N ASP A 69 -20.75 17.62 0.60
CA ASP A 69 -21.47 18.40 -0.40
C ASP A 69 -22.90 17.81 -0.48
#